data_AF-A0A7S1UIY7-F1
#
_entry.id   AF-A0A7S1UIY7-F1
#
_cell.length_a   1.000
_cell.length_b   1.000
_cell.length_c   1.000
_cell.angle_alpha   90.00
_cell.angle_beta   90.00
_cell.angle_gamma   90.00
#
_symmetry.space_group_name_H-M   'P 1'
#
loop_
_entity.id
_entity.type
_entity.pdbx_description
1 polymer ?
#
loop_
_entity_poly.entity_id
_entity_poly.type
_entity_poly.pdbx_seq_one_letter_code
_entity_poly.pdbx_strand_id
1 'polypeptide(L)'
;ECGDELFTASGSKLISPGWMEIQLDLEAEVDKALPDYTQGERVALASIRLHEGRTSPPGYLTESELIGLMERNGIGTDASIATHINNIQTRNYVALGAGRTLVPTELGIVLIHGLSDIDEELVAP
;
A
#
# COMPACT_ATOMS: atom_id res chain seq x y z
N GLU A 1 17.49 26.19 -4.67
CA GLU A 1 17.84 26.10 -6.10
C GLU A 1 19.28 25.62 -6.21
N CYS A 2 19.56 24.76 -7.18
CA CYS A 2 20.92 24.38 -7.56
C CYS A 2 21.03 24.53 -9.08
N GLY A 3 21.63 25.63 -9.54
CA GLY A 3 21.48 26.03 -10.95
C GLY A 3 20.03 26.43 -11.22
N ASP A 4 19.46 25.92 -12.31
CA ASP A 4 18.06 26.18 -12.71
C ASP A 4 17.06 25.15 -12.12
N GLU A 5 17.53 24.20 -11.32
CA GLU A 5 16.72 23.10 -10.78
C GLU A 5 16.28 23.34 -9.32
N LEU A 6 15.05 22.94 -9.02
CA LEU A 6 14.44 23.03 -7.69
C LEU A 6 14.50 21.68 -6.97
N PHE A 7 14.98 21.69 -5.73
CA PHE A 7 15.04 20.54 -4.85
C PHE A 7 14.34 20.87 -3.54
N THR A 8 13.67 19.89 -2.94
CA THR A 8 12.95 20.04 -1.67
C THR A 8 13.45 19.04 -0.64
N ALA A 9 13.52 19.47 0.61
CA ALA A 9 13.74 18.60 1.76
C ALA A 9 12.55 18.76 2.71
N SER A 10 12.09 17.65 3.28
CA SER A 10 10.97 17.61 4.22
C SER A 10 11.40 16.95 5.50
N GLY A 11 10.94 17.48 6.63
CA GLY A 11 11.20 16.96 7.96
C GLY A 11 9.96 17.04 8.84
N SER A 12 9.95 16.23 9.89
CA SER A 12 8.87 16.15 10.87
C SER A 12 9.46 16.26 12.28
N LYS A 13 8.72 16.93 13.17
CA LYS A 13 9.05 17.04 14.59
C LYS A 13 7.78 16.85 15.41
N LEU A 14 7.76 15.87 16.30
CA LEU A 14 6.66 15.59 17.19
C LEU A 14 6.59 16.69 18.27
N ILE A 15 5.48 17.41 18.32
CA ILE A 15 5.25 18.47 19.31
C ILE A 15 4.62 17.90 20.59
N SER A 16 3.62 17.02 20.42
CA SER A 16 2.95 16.33 21.51
C SER A 16 2.53 14.93 21.04
N PRO A 17 2.83 13.85 21.79
CA PRO A 17 2.53 12.50 21.35
C PRO A 17 1.03 12.16 21.31
N GLY A 18 0.22 12.79 22.17
CA GLY A 18 -1.23 12.57 22.21
C GLY A 18 -1.60 11.10 22.37
N TRP A 19 -2.39 10.55 21.43
CA TRP A 19 -2.81 9.14 21.47
C TRP A 19 -1.65 8.14 21.33
N MET A 20 -0.49 8.57 20.80
CA MET A 20 0.70 7.72 20.68
C MET A 20 1.26 7.29 22.05
N GLU A 21 0.94 8.01 23.14
CA GLU A 21 1.34 7.60 24.51
C GLU A 21 0.77 6.24 24.91
N ILE A 22 -0.37 5.85 24.32
CA ILE A 22 -1.11 4.63 24.65
C ILE A 22 -0.74 3.48 23.70
N GLN A 23 -0.19 3.79 22.52
CA GLN A 23 0.10 2.80 21.47
C GLN A 23 1.58 2.84 21.07
N LEU A 24 2.41 2.41 22.02
CA LEU A 24 3.89 2.41 21.95
C LEU A 24 4.48 1.53 20.84
N ASP A 25 3.70 0.59 20.29
CA ASP A 25 4.15 -0.38 19.28
C ASP A 25 4.06 0.14 17.84
N LEU A 26 3.40 1.27 17.62
CA LEU A 26 3.54 1.98 16.36
C LEU A 26 4.86 2.71 16.44
N GLU A 27 5.83 2.31 15.59
CA GLU A 27 7.06 3.08 15.42
C GLU A 27 6.66 4.54 15.18
N ALA A 28 6.84 5.37 16.21
CA ALA A 28 6.75 6.80 16.04
C ALA A 28 7.77 7.12 14.96
N GLU A 29 7.31 7.70 13.84
CA GLU A 29 8.17 8.25 12.80
C GLU A 29 9.32 8.96 13.51
N VAL A 30 10.52 8.38 13.44
CA VAL A 30 11.69 8.93 14.13
C VAL A 30 11.81 10.36 13.66
N ASP A 31 11.72 11.32 14.59
CA ASP A 31 11.76 12.74 14.28
C ASP A 31 12.90 13.04 13.30
N LYS A 32 12.54 13.38 12.06
CA LYS A 32 13.49 13.84 11.04
C LYS A 32 13.52 15.35 11.08
N ALA A 33 14.04 15.89 12.18
CA ALA A 33 14.23 17.32 12.31
C ALA A 33 15.22 17.81 11.23
N LEU A 34 14.81 18.81 10.47
CA LEU A 34 15.72 19.53 9.59
C LEU A 34 16.48 20.58 10.39
N PRO A 35 17.72 20.93 9.99
CA PRO A 35 18.39 22.11 10.49
C PRO A 35 17.57 23.37 10.22
N ASP A 36 17.74 24.40 11.06
CA ASP A 36 17.13 25.70 10.83
C ASP A 36 17.78 26.37 9.61
N TYR A 37 16.97 26.77 8.65
CA TYR A 37 17.39 27.51 7.46
C TYR A 37 16.58 28.78 7.31
N THR A 38 17.20 29.81 6.73
CA THR A 38 16.55 31.09 6.42
C THR A 38 16.31 31.23 4.91
N GLN A 39 15.28 32.01 4.55
CA GLN A 39 14.97 32.25 3.13
C GLN A 39 16.13 32.99 2.45
N GLY A 40 16.62 32.45 1.34
CA GLY A 40 17.76 33.00 0.60
C GLY A 40 19.14 32.57 1.13
N GLU A 41 19.18 31.74 2.16
CA GLU A 41 20.42 31.15 2.67
C GLU A 41 21.11 30.29 1.62
N ARG A 42 22.43 30.47 1.49
CA ARG A 42 23.25 29.65 0.58
C ARG A 42 23.83 28.49 1.37
N VAL A 43 23.49 27.27 0.97
CA VAL A 43 24.00 26.04 1.58
C VAL A 43 25.11 25.46 0.69
N ALA A 44 26.18 24.97 1.31
CA ALA A 44 27.26 24.31 0.57
C ALA A 44 26.78 22.97 0.01
N LEU A 45 27.01 22.76 -1.29
CA LEU A 45 26.66 21.51 -1.96
C LEU A 45 27.62 20.40 -1.54
N ALA A 46 27.11 19.37 -0.85
CA ALA A 46 27.93 18.23 -0.43
C ALA A 46 28.21 17.23 -1.56
N SER A 47 27.18 16.84 -2.33
CA SER A 47 27.32 15.97 -3.51
C SER A 47 26.09 16.05 -4.41
N ILE A 48 26.25 15.81 -5.70
CA ILE A 48 25.17 15.60 -6.68
C ILE A 48 25.31 14.20 -7.26
N ARG A 49 24.20 13.45 -7.32
CA ARG A 49 24.15 12.10 -7.88
C ARG A 49 22.92 11.97 -8.77
N LEU A 50 23.08 11.30 -9.90
CA LEU A 50 21.97 10.86 -10.74
C LEU A 50 21.63 9.43 -10.37
N HIS A 51 20.39 9.20 -9.93
CA HIS A 51 19.88 7.86 -9.61
C HIS A 51 19.02 7.34 -10.74
N GLU A 52 19.36 6.16 -11.25
CA GLU A 52 18.48 5.41 -12.14
C GLU A 52 17.60 4.46 -11.31
N GLY A 53 16.31 4.43 -11.62
CA GLY A 53 15.32 3.61 -10.93
C GLY A 53 14.42 2.87 -11.92
N ARG A 54 13.78 1.80 -11.45
CA ARG A 54 12.77 1.05 -12.20
C ARG A 54 11.51 0.93 -11.36
N THR A 55 10.34 0.98 -11.99
CA THR A 55 9.08 0.70 -11.33
C THR A 55 8.96 -0.79 -11.04
N SER A 56 8.43 -1.14 -9.87
CA SER A 56 8.07 -2.51 -9.53
C SER A 56 6.62 -2.79 -9.89
N PRO A 57 6.27 -4.02 -10.31
CA PRO A 57 4.88 -4.40 -10.45
C PRO A 57 4.17 -4.38 -9.09
N PRO A 58 2.84 -4.22 -9.06
CA PRO A 58 2.07 -4.37 -7.83
C PRO A 58 2.21 -5.79 -7.28
N GLY A 59 2.16 -5.91 -5.95
CA GLY A 59 2.07 -7.21 -5.29
C GLY A 59 0.66 -7.82 -5.39
N TYR A 60 0.52 -9.03 -4.87
CA TYR A 60 -0.81 -9.61 -4.62
C TYR A 60 -1.52 -8.84 -3.50
N LEU A 61 -2.85 -8.87 -3.53
CA LEU A 61 -3.67 -8.21 -2.53
C LEU A 61 -3.50 -8.86 -1.17
N THR A 62 -3.33 -8.04 -0.14
CA THR A 62 -3.56 -8.44 1.25
C THR A 62 -5.06 -8.59 1.52
N GLU A 63 -5.40 -9.28 2.59
CA GLU A 63 -6.79 -9.39 3.07
C GLU A 63 -7.43 -8.01 3.29
N SER A 64 -6.68 -7.06 3.88
CA SER A 64 -7.15 -5.69 4.12
C SER A 64 -7.42 -4.92 2.82
N GLU A 65 -6.56 -5.06 1.81
CA GLU A 65 -6.78 -4.43 0.51
C GLU A 65 -7.99 -5.01 -0.21
N LEU A 66 -8.21 -6.33 -0.11
CA LEU A 66 -9.39 -6.97 -0.66
C LEU A 66 -10.67 -6.51 0.05
N ILE A 67 -10.66 -6.40 1.39
CA ILE A 67 -11.78 -5.82 2.15
C ILE A 67 -12.11 -4.42 1.63
N GLY A 68 -11.10 -3.55 1.51
CA GLY A 68 -11.29 -2.20 0.98
C GLY A 68 -11.74 -2.15 -0.48
N LEU A 69 -11.43 -3.15 -1.30
CA LEU A 69 -11.99 -3.29 -2.65
C LEU A 69 -13.45 -3.74 -2.62
N MET A 70 -13.80 -4.71 -1.78
CA MET A 70 -15.18 -5.18 -1.64
C MET A 70 -16.11 -4.07 -1.16
N GLU A 71 -15.69 -3.28 -0.16
CA GLU A 71 -16.44 -2.13 0.33
C GLU A 71 -16.64 -1.06 -0.74
N ARG A 72 -15.58 -0.71 -1.48
CA ARG A 72 -15.65 0.29 -2.56
C ARG A 72 -16.60 -0.12 -3.68
N ASN A 73 -16.72 -1.42 -3.94
CA ASN A 73 -17.64 -1.94 -4.95
C ASN A 73 -19.00 -2.35 -4.37
N GLY A 74 -19.25 -2.17 -3.08
CA GLY A 74 -20.55 -2.42 -2.47
C GLY A 74 -20.93 -3.90 -2.34
N ILE A 75 -19.96 -4.82 -2.40
CA ILE A 75 -20.19 -6.27 -2.27
C ILE A 75 -19.81 -6.79 -0.88
N GLY A 76 -20.50 -7.82 -0.41
CA GLY A 76 -20.24 -8.42 0.90
C GLY A 76 -20.73 -7.56 2.09
N THR A 77 -21.80 -6.79 1.92
CA THR A 77 -22.42 -5.97 2.98
C THR A 77 -22.92 -6.82 4.16
N ASP A 78 -23.37 -6.17 5.24
CA ASP A 78 -23.92 -6.83 6.44
C ASP A 78 -22.93 -7.78 7.13
N ALA A 79 -21.67 -7.34 7.26
CA ALA A 79 -20.58 -8.08 7.88
C ALA A 79 -20.28 -9.44 7.23
N SER A 80 -20.60 -9.62 5.94
CA SER A 80 -20.36 -10.87 5.21
C SER A 80 -19.01 -10.94 4.48
N ILE A 81 -18.27 -9.82 4.36
CA ILE A 81 -16.94 -9.76 3.71
C ILE A 81 -16.01 -10.89 4.17
N ALA A 82 -15.84 -11.04 5.49
CA ALA A 82 -14.96 -12.06 6.06
C ALA A 82 -15.37 -13.49 5.66
N THR A 83 -16.68 -13.75 5.57
CA THR A 83 -17.23 -15.04 5.13
C THR A 83 -16.90 -15.31 3.66
N HIS A 84 -17.04 -14.32 2.78
CA HIS A 84 -16.70 -14.46 1.36
C HIS A 84 -15.19 -14.69 1.14
N ILE A 85 -14.34 -13.97 1.87
CA ILE A 85 -12.88 -14.16 1.83
C ILE A 85 -12.50 -15.56 2.37
N ASN A 86 -13.14 -16.03 3.45
CA ASN A 86 -12.92 -17.37 3.96
C ASN A 86 -13.37 -18.47 2.98
N ASN A 87 -14.46 -18.23 2.25
CA ASN A 87 -15.02 -19.17 1.27
C ASN A 87 -14.06 -19.47 0.12
N ILE A 88 -13.38 -18.45 -0.42
CA ILE A 88 -12.41 -18.63 -1.53
C ILE A 88 -11.10 -19.27 -1.06
N GLN A 89 -10.70 -19.04 0.19
CA GLN A 89 -9.56 -19.72 0.82
C GLN A 89 -9.87 -21.20 1.08
N THR A 90 -11.03 -21.50 1.68
CA THR A 90 -11.44 -22.88 2.00
C THR A 90 -11.61 -23.74 0.75
N ARG A 91 -12.04 -23.14 -0.37
CA ARG A 91 -12.13 -23.80 -1.68
C ARG A 91 -10.80 -23.91 -2.43
N ASN A 92 -9.70 -23.41 -1.85
CA ASN A 92 -8.37 -23.43 -2.45
C ASN A 92 -8.30 -22.69 -3.81
N TYR A 93 -9.08 -21.62 -3.98
CA TYR A 93 -8.94 -20.70 -5.12
C TYR A 93 -7.83 -19.68 -4.89
N VAL A 94 -7.55 -19.39 -3.62
CA VAL A 94 -6.44 -18.55 -3.17
C VAL A 94 -5.72 -19.21 -2.01
N ALA A 95 -4.42 -19.00 -1.91
CA ALA A 95 -3.56 -19.45 -0.81
C ALA A 95 -2.94 -18.25 -0.09
N LEU A 96 -2.63 -18.41 1.20
CA LEU A 96 -1.94 -17.38 1.98
C LEU A 96 -0.44 -17.39 1.69
N GLY A 97 0.05 -16.29 1.13
CA GLY A 97 1.46 -16.02 0.89
C GLY A 97 2.13 -15.25 2.03
N ALA A 98 3.37 -14.82 1.79
CA ALA A 98 4.11 -13.99 2.73
C ALA A 98 3.38 -12.67 3.00
N GLY A 99 3.40 -12.18 4.25
CA GLY A 99 2.70 -10.94 4.61
C GLY A 99 1.17 -11.03 4.56
N ARG A 100 0.60 -12.24 4.62
CA ARG A 100 -0.87 -12.48 4.51
C ARG A 100 -1.48 -11.99 3.19
N THR A 101 -0.73 -12.09 2.10
CA THR A 101 -1.24 -11.83 0.74
C THR A 101 -2.05 -13.01 0.24
N LEU A 102 -3.13 -12.75 -0.50
CA LEU A 102 -3.98 -13.73 -1.15
C LEU A 102 -3.43 -14.03 -2.55
N VAL A 103 -2.77 -15.19 -2.70
CA VAL A 103 -2.15 -15.62 -3.96
C VAL A 103 -3.10 -16.56 -4.69
N PRO A 104 -3.56 -16.24 -5.90
CA PRO A 104 -4.41 -17.13 -6.69
C PRO A 104 -3.73 -18.48 -6.96
N THR A 105 -4.47 -19.57 -6.79
CA THR A 105 -4.02 -20.90 -7.22
C THR A 105 -4.26 -21.07 -8.72
N GLU A 106 -3.63 -22.07 -9.34
CA GLU A 106 -3.86 -22.39 -10.76
C GLU A 106 -5.35 -22.61 -11.06
N LEU A 107 -6.06 -23.31 -10.16
CA LEU A 107 -7.51 -23.52 -10.28
C LEU A 107 -8.29 -22.21 -10.21
N GLY A 108 -7.95 -21.32 -9.26
CA GLY A 108 -8.59 -20.01 -9.13
C GLY A 108 -8.40 -19.14 -10.37
N ILE A 109 -7.19 -19.12 -10.93
CA ILE A 109 -6.85 -18.37 -12.14
C ILE A 109 -7.65 -18.88 -13.34
N VAL A 110 -7.62 -20.20 -13.58
CA VAL A 110 -8.32 -20.80 -14.73
C VAL A 110 -9.83 -20.60 -14.62
N LEU A 111 -10.40 -20.68 -13.42
CA LEU A 111 -11.82 -20.46 -13.20
C LEU A 111 -12.23 -19.03 -13.58
N ILE A 112 -11.50 -18.02 -13.10
CA ILE A 112 -11.82 -16.61 -13.38
C ILE A 112 -11.60 -16.28 -14.86
N HIS A 113 -10.49 -16.72 -15.46
CA HIS A 113 -10.27 -16.52 -16.89
C HIS A 113 -11.36 -17.19 -17.73
N GLY A 114 -11.72 -18.43 -17.42
CA GLY A 114 -12.77 -19.15 -18.15
C GLY A 114 -14.16 -18.52 -18.03
N LEU A 115 -14.51 -17.96 -16.86
CA LEU A 115 -15.76 -17.20 -16.70
C LEU A 115 -15.72 -15.88 -17.45
N SER A 116 -14.61 -15.14 -17.35
CA SER A 116 -14.39 -13.87 -18.05
C SER A 116 -14.43 -13.99 -19.57
N ASP A 117 -13.95 -15.11 -20.12
CA ASP A 117 -14.00 -15.41 -21.55
C ASP A 117 -15.43 -15.67 -22.06
N ILE A 118 -16.33 -16.13 -21.18
CA ILE A 118 -17.74 -16.38 -21.51
C ILE A 118 -18.55 -15.08 -21.36
N ASP A 119 -18.45 -14.44 -20.19
CA ASP A 119 -19.16 -13.22 -19.85
C ASP A 119 -18.46 -12.50 -18.69
N GLU A 120 -17.95 -11.29 -18.95
CA GLU A 120 -17.24 -10.47 -17.98
C GLU A 120 -18.12 -10.06 -16.78
N GLU A 121 -19.44 -9.98 -16.97
CA GLU A 121 -20.39 -9.65 -15.90
C GLU A 121 -20.47 -10.75 -14.82
N LEU A 122 -19.99 -11.96 -15.10
CA LEU A 122 -19.92 -13.05 -14.11
C LEU A 122 -18.78 -12.87 -13.09
N VAL A 123 -17.81 -12.01 -13.40
CA VAL A 123 -16.61 -11.77 -12.57
C VAL A 123 -16.61 -10.36 -12.00
N ALA A 124 -17.20 -9.40 -12.71
CA ALA A 124 -17.36 -8.03 -12.23
C ALA A 124 -18.14 -8.00 -10.89
N PRO A 125 -17.79 -7.08 -9.97
CA PRO A 125 -18.44 -6.95 -8.68
C PRO A 125 -19.87 -6.37 -8.77
#